data_AF-A0AAU3IR28-F1
#
_entry.id   AF-A0AAU3IR28-F1
#
_cell.length_a   1.000
_cell.length_b   1.000
_cell.length_c   1.000
_cell.angle_alpha   90.00
_cell.angle_beta   90.00
_cell.angle_gamma   90.00
#
_symmetry.space_group_name_H-M   'P 1'
#
loop_
_entity.id
_entity.type
_entity.pdbx_description
1 polymer ?
#
loop_
_entity_poly.entity_id
_entity_poly.type
_entity_poly.pdbx_seq_one_letter_code
_entity_poly.pdbx_strand_id
1 'polypeptide(L)'
;MARVFDFSFEHFVTTSIIKVIFVVLLIAEGLYALVAARAGTGMVLVALILVPAGWFVAALVTRIWMELLIVIFKIKEDLGAIRSRGGF
;
A
#
# COMPACT_ATOMS: atom_id res chain seq x y z
N MET A 1 -6.29 18.63 -14.36
CA MET A 1 -6.77 17.24 -14.59
C MET A 1 -5.67 16.27 -15.06
N ALA A 2 -4.46 16.69 -15.46
CA ALA A 2 -3.44 15.78 -16.01
C ALA A 2 -2.32 15.32 -15.05
N ARG A 3 -2.24 15.84 -13.81
CA ARG A 3 -1.11 15.58 -12.91
C ARG A 3 -1.12 14.18 -12.25
N VAL A 4 -2.20 13.41 -12.43
CA VAL A 4 -2.33 12.04 -11.90
C VAL A 4 -1.72 11.00 -12.86
N PHE A 5 -1.52 11.36 -14.14
CA PHE A 5 -0.87 10.52 -15.16
C PHE A 5 0.55 11.00 -15.49
N ASP A 6 1.19 11.73 -14.57
CA ASP A 6 2.60 12.05 -14.73
C ASP A 6 3.43 10.85 -14.25
N PHE A 7 3.80 9.98 -15.20
CA PHE A 7 4.74 8.87 -14.97
C PHE A 7 6.20 9.36 -14.84
N SER A 8 6.44 10.68 -14.92
CA SER A 8 7.71 11.27 -14.52
C SER A 8 7.77 11.29 -13.00
N PHE A 9 8.40 10.28 -12.42
CA PHE A 9 8.76 10.21 -10.99
C PHE A 9 9.83 11.26 -10.59
N GLU A 10 9.82 12.45 -11.19
CA GLU A 10 10.86 13.49 -11.04
C GLU A 10 10.68 14.36 -9.79
N HIS A 11 9.51 14.35 -9.15
CA HIS A 11 9.31 15.06 -7.88
C HIS A 11 8.73 14.16 -6.78
N PHE A 12 9.39 14.20 -5.62
CA PHE A 12 9.18 13.40 -4.41
C PHE A 12 7.77 13.58 -3.78
N VAL A 13 6.75 12.99 -4.41
CA VAL A 13 5.40 12.81 -3.82
C VAL A 13 5.27 11.40 -3.23
N THR A 14 6.39 10.78 -2.86
CA THR A 14 6.44 9.34 -2.54
C THR A 14 5.71 8.99 -1.26
N THR A 15 5.82 9.78 -0.19
CA THR A 15 5.11 9.47 1.07
C THR A 15 3.61 9.75 1.00
N SER A 16 3.19 10.77 0.24
CA SER A 16 1.76 11.10 0.12
C SER A 16 1.02 10.15 -0.81
N ILE A 17 1.65 9.70 -1.90
CA ILE A 17 1.05 8.73 -2.82
C ILE A 17 0.95 7.36 -2.14
N ILE A 18 1.96 6.94 -1.36
CA ILE A 18 1.92 5.67 -0.62
C ILE A 18 0.72 5.60 0.34
N LYS A 19 0.37 6.71 1.01
CA LYS A 19 -0.85 6.75 1.86
C LYS A 19 -2.13 6.57 1.05
N VAL A 20 -2.21 7.17 -0.14
CA VAL A 20 -3.36 7.02 -1.04
C VAL A 20 -3.47 5.58 -1.54
N ILE A 21 -2.34 4.99 -1.97
CA ILE A 21 -2.28 3.59 -2.39
C ILE A 21 -2.70 2.66 -1.25
N PHE A 22 -2.23 2.89 -0.03
CA PHE A 22 -2.62 2.11 1.14
C PHE A 22 -4.14 2.13 1.36
N VAL A 23 -4.78 3.30 1.34
CA VAL A 23 -6.23 3.42 1.52
C VAL A 23 -6.98 2.72 0.37
N VAL A 24 -6.52 2.88 -0.87
CA VAL A 24 -7.13 2.21 -2.04
C VAL A 24 -7.03 0.70 -1.93
N LEU A 25 -5.86 0.16 -1.55
CA LEU A 25 -5.65 -1.27 -1.35
C LEU A 25 -6.53 -1.80 -0.21
N LEU A 26 -6.60 -1.08 0.92
CA LEU A 26 -7.43 -1.47 2.05
C LEU A 26 -8.94 -1.54 1.67
N ILE A 27 -9.42 -0.56 0.89
CA ILE A 27 -10.79 -0.57 0.37
C ILE A 27 -10.99 -1.73 -0.61
N ALA A 28 -10.04 -1.97 -1.51
CA ALA A 28 -10.09 -3.07 -2.47
C ALA A 28 -10.12 -4.44 -1.78
N GLU A 29 -9.31 -4.63 -0.74
CA GLU A 29 -9.31 -5.83 0.11
C GLU A 29 -10.66 -6.01 0.82
N GLY A 30 -11.25 -4.91 1.33
CA GLY A 30 -12.59 -4.95 1.94
C GLY A 30 -13.69 -5.32 0.94
N LEU A 31 -13.65 -4.76 -0.27
CA LEU A 31 -14.59 -5.11 -1.35
C LEU A 31 -14.42 -6.57 -1.79
N TYR A 32 -13.18 -7.04 -1.91
CA TYR A 32 -12.88 -8.44 -2.22
C TYR A 32 -13.46 -9.38 -1.16
N ALA A 33 -13.30 -9.05 0.12
CA ALA A 33 -13.89 -9.82 1.22
C ALA A 33 -15.43 -9.89 1.14
N LEU A 34 -16.10 -8.78 0.79
CA LEU A 34 -17.56 -8.74 0.61
C LEU A 34 -18.04 -9.57 -0.59
N VAL A 35 -17.30 -9.54 -1.70
CA VAL A 35 -17.61 -10.37 -2.88
C VAL A 35 -17.38 -11.85 -2.58
N ALA A 36 -16.29 -12.18 -1.90
CA ALA A 36 -15.98 -13.55 -1.49
C ALA A 36 -17.03 -14.13 -0.55
N ALA A 37 -17.58 -13.33 0.37
CA ALA A 37 -18.65 -13.74 1.27
C ALA A 37 -19.96 -14.11 0.54
N ARG A 38 -20.20 -13.57 -0.67
CA ARG A 38 -21.40 -13.86 -1.48
C ARG A 38 -21.29 -15.17 -2.27
N ALA A 39 -20.09 -15.71 -2.46
CA ALA A 39 -19.80 -16.73 -3.47
C ALA A 39 -20.05 -18.20 -3.05
N GLY A 40 -20.66 -18.51 -1.89
CA GLY A 40 -20.91 -19.92 -1.56
C GLY A 40 -21.82 -20.19 -0.38
N THR A 41 -23.00 -20.76 -0.65
CA THR A 41 -23.97 -21.25 0.34
C THR A 41 -23.53 -22.53 1.05
N GLY A 42 -22.45 -23.21 0.61
CA GLY A 42 -21.98 -24.47 1.18
C GLY A 42 -20.89 -24.37 2.27
N MET A 43 -20.18 -23.25 2.37
CA MET A 43 -19.03 -23.07 3.30
C MET A 43 -19.13 -21.81 4.16
N VAL A 44 -20.35 -21.31 4.40
CA VAL A 44 -20.60 -20.03 5.09
C VAL A 44 -19.88 -19.92 6.45
N LEU A 45 -19.85 -20.99 7.24
CA LEU A 45 -19.17 -21.00 8.55
C LEU A 45 -17.65 -20.88 8.44
N VAL A 46 -17.05 -21.51 7.42
CA VAL A 46 -15.61 -21.44 7.16
C VAL A 46 -15.24 -20.07 6.60
N ALA A 47 -16.05 -19.54 5.68
CA ALA A 47 -15.88 -18.21 5.12
C ALA A 47 -16.00 -17.10 6.18
N LEU A 48 -16.87 -17.26 7.18
CA LEU A 48 -17.06 -16.31 8.28
C LEU A 48 -15.76 -16.04 9.07
N ILE A 49 -14.87 -17.03 9.16
CA ILE A 49 -13.62 -16.92 9.90
C ILE A 49 -12.45 -16.63 8.95
N LEU A 50 -12.34 -17.37 7.85
CA LEU A 50 -11.21 -17.25 6.94
C LEU A 50 -11.20 -15.93 6.15
N VAL A 51 -12.36 -15.38 5.81
CA VAL A 51 -12.42 -14.12 5.04
C VAL A 51 -11.95 -12.92 5.88
N PRO A 52 -12.45 -12.68 7.12
CA PRO A 52 -11.92 -11.62 7.97
C PRO A 52 -10.46 -11.84 8.37
N ALA A 53 -10.06 -13.08 8.67
CA ALA A 53 -8.68 -13.40 9.01
C ALA A 53 -7.72 -13.14 7.82
N GLY A 54 -8.11 -13.56 6.62
CA GLY A 54 -7.36 -13.31 5.39
C GLY A 54 -7.24 -11.83 5.06
N TRP A 55 -8.32 -11.06 5.24
CA TRP A 55 -8.32 -9.60 5.09
C TRP A 55 -7.33 -8.94 6.06
N PHE A 56 -7.35 -9.34 7.34
CA PHE A 56 -6.46 -8.76 8.34
C PHE A 56 -4.98 -9.03 8.03
N VAL A 57 -4.65 -10.25 7.59
CA VAL A 57 -3.29 -10.61 7.17
C VAL A 57 -2.88 -9.82 5.92
N ALA A 58 -3.74 -9.73 4.92
CA ALA A 58 -3.48 -8.94 3.70
C ALA A 58 -3.22 -7.47 4.03
N ALA A 59 -4.07 -6.86 4.86
CA ALA A 59 -3.92 -5.48 5.29
C ALA A 59 -2.60 -5.23 6.06
N LEU A 60 -2.18 -6.20 6.89
CA LEU A 60 -0.91 -6.13 7.61
C LEU A 60 0.29 -6.24 6.67
N VAL A 61 0.26 -7.19 5.73
CA VAL A 61 1.31 -7.33 4.70
C VAL A 61 1.40 -6.07 3.85
N THR A 62 0.26 -5.52 3.44
CA THR A 62 0.18 -4.25 2.71
C THR A 62 0.82 -3.12 3.53
N ARG A 63 0.59 -3.02 4.85
CA ARG A 63 1.28 -2.04 5.71
C ARG A 63 2.79 -2.21 5.68
N ILE A 64 3.28 -3.42 5.94
CA ILE A 64 4.72 -3.72 5.98
C ILE A 64 5.36 -3.34 4.64
N TRP A 65 4.70 -3.67 3.54
CA TRP A 65 5.18 -3.33 2.20
C TRP A 65 5.25 -1.81 1.98
N MET A 66 4.23 -1.07 2.38
CA MET A 66 4.23 0.40 2.29
C MET A 66 5.33 1.03 3.14
N GLU A 67 5.56 0.52 4.36
CA GLU A 67 6.65 0.98 5.23
C GLU A 67 8.01 0.75 4.59
N LEU A 68 8.24 -0.44 4.01
CA LEU A 68 9.47 -0.77 3.31
C LEU A 68 9.72 0.19 2.12
N LEU A 69 8.68 0.47 1.33
CA LEU A 69 8.77 1.42 0.22
C LEU A 69 9.14 2.83 0.71
N ILE A 70 8.51 3.31 1.80
CA ILE A 70 8.85 4.61 2.39
C ILE A 70 10.32 4.63 2.84
N VAL A 71 10.79 3.58 3.52
CA VAL A 71 12.18 3.49 4.00
C VAL A 71 13.16 3.57 2.83
N ILE A 72 12.92 2.86 1.74
CA ILE A 72 13.78 2.91 0.54
C ILE A 72 13.84 4.33 -0.02
N PHE A 73 12.70 5.01 -0.15
CA PHE A 73 12.68 6.39 -0.63
C PHE A 73 13.36 7.36 0.34
N LYS A 74 13.22 7.14 1.66
CA LYS A 74 13.86 7.93 2.70
C LYS A 74 15.39 7.83 2.63
N ILE A 75 15.91 6.61 2.45
CA ILE A 75 17.33 6.36 2.27
C ILE A 75 17.87 7.11 1.05
N LYS A 76 17.14 7.09 -0.07
CA LYS A 76 17.53 7.85 -1.29
C LYS A 76 17.61 9.36 -1.01
N GLU A 77 16.65 9.90 -0.27
CA GLU A 77 16.59 11.32 0.11
C GLU A 77 17.79 11.68 1.01
N ASP A 78 18.04 10.87 2.04
CA ASP A 78 19.13 11.08 2.99
C ASP A 78 20.52 10.98 2.33
N LEU A 79 20.71 10.04 1.40
CA LEU A 79 21.94 9.92 0.59
C LEU A 79 22.18 11.17 -0.28
N GLY A 80 21.12 11.72 -0.88
CA GLY A 80 21.19 12.98 -1.64
C GLY A 80 21.60 14.16 -0.75
N ALA A 81 20.99 14.25 0.44
CA ALA A 81 21.32 15.28 1.43
C ALA A 81 22.79 15.18 1.89
N ILE A 82 23.29 13.98 2.16
CA ILE A 82 24.70 13.75 2.51
C ILE A 82 25.63 14.20 1.38
N ARG A 83 25.33 13.84 0.12
CA ARG A 83 26.14 14.27 -1.05
C ARG A 83 26.22 15.79 -1.18
N SER A 84 25.11 16.50 -0.89
CA SER A 84 25.07 17.97 -0.92
C SER A 84 25.87 18.63 0.21
N ARG A 85 26.03 17.96 1.35
CA ARG A 85 26.80 18.44 2.53
C ARG A 85 28.28 18.04 2.49
N GLY A 86 28.63 16.96 1.80
CA GLY A 86 30.00 16.46 1.66
C GLY A 86 30.81 17.09 0.52
N GLY A 87 30.25 18.06 -0.20
CA GLY A 87 30.98 18.84 -1.19
C GLY A 87 31.88 19.89 -0.53
N PHE A 88 33.14 19.52 -0.30
CA PHE A 88 34.26 20.46 -0.45
C PHE A 88 34.58 20.62 -1.94
#